data_AF-A0A956L7J2-F1
#
_entry.id   AF-A0A956L7J2-F1
#
_cell.length_a   1.000
_cell.length_b   1.000
_cell.length_c   1.000
_cell.angle_alpha   90.00
_cell.angle_beta   90.00
_cell.angle_gamma   90.00
#
_symmetry.space_group_name_H-M   'P 1'
#
loop_
_entity.id
_entity.type
_entity.pdbx_description
1 polymer ?
#
loop_
_entity_poly.entity_id
_entity_poly.type
_entity_poly.pdbx_seq_one_letter_code
_entity_poly.pdbx_strand_id
1 'polypeptide(L)'
;MSTRAALAALALAPLLLTACPKSDVGRPCNHGPGFIPQSQAITFPALTCDQLLCVYAEDVEAPAEPCSADAECNGAGEAQFRCEQGACVLDQEYVMSRSMCSQSCESDDECQGGAEDTACSRGFVCARIQGLGDHCCEKLCVCADDLDVATASRLETECSADAAVGCCDKSPHPDACRP
;
A
#
# COMPACT_ATOMS: atom_id res chain seq x y z
N MET A 1 -37.89 67.13 -7.04
CA MET A 1 -36.62 66.68 -6.43
C MET A 1 -36.90 65.44 -5.60
N SER A 2 -35.91 64.53 -5.55
CA SER A 2 -35.81 63.26 -4.81
C SER A 2 -36.46 62.01 -5.42
N THR A 3 -35.75 61.23 -6.25
CA THR A 3 -34.75 60.15 -6.02
C THR A 3 -35.31 58.76 -5.64
N ARG A 4 -34.96 57.79 -6.49
CA ARG A 4 -35.14 56.33 -6.38
C ARG A 4 -34.20 55.74 -5.31
N ALA A 5 -34.56 54.60 -4.73
CA ALA A 5 -33.57 53.56 -4.38
C ALA A 5 -34.25 52.19 -4.23
N ALA A 6 -33.98 51.30 -5.19
CA ALA A 6 -34.17 49.86 -5.07
C ALA A 6 -32.89 49.27 -4.45
N LEU A 7 -33.01 48.29 -3.56
CA LEU A 7 -31.88 47.49 -3.08
C LEU A 7 -32.27 46.01 -3.13
N ALA A 8 -31.71 45.34 -4.13
CA ALA A 8 -31.81 43.92 -4.40
C ALA A 8 -30.84 43.14 -3.50
N ALA A 9 -31.26 41.95 -3.09
CA ALA A 9 -30.48 40.98 -2.36
C ALA A 9 -29.32 40.43 -3.21
N LEU A 10 -28.12 40.34 -2.61
CA LEU A 10 -27.01 39.53 -3.12
C LEU A 10 -26.37 38.80 -1.93
N ALA A 11 -26.79 37.54 -1.73
CA ALA A 11 -26.09 36.60 -0.87
C ALA A 11 -24.95 35.96 -1.69
N LEU A 12 -23.72 36.44 -1.49
CA LEU A 12 -22.50 35.84 -2.01
C LEU A 12 -22.05 34.74 -1.03
N ALA A 13 -22.40 33.49 -1.31
CA ALA A 13 -21.77 32.33 -0.66
C ALA A 13 -20.57 31.88 -1.52
N PRO A 14 -19.32 31.98 -1.03
CA PRO A 14 -18.18 31.42 -1.73
C PRO A 14 -18.19 29.89 -1.55
N LEU A 15 -18.53 29.17 -2.61
CA LEU A 15 -18.24 27.75 -2.75
C LEU A 15 -16.71 27.59 -2.83
N LEU A 16 -16.07 27.46 -1.67
CA LEU A 16 -14.69 26.96 -1.57
C LEU A 16 -14.72 25.47 -1.95
N LEU A 17 -14.58 25.20 -3.24
CA LEU A 17 -14.21 23.88 -3.75
C LEU A 17 -12.78 23.62 -3.27
N THR A 18 -12.63 23.09 -2.06
CA THR A 18 -11.40 22.44 -1.63
C THR A 18 -11.20 21.24 -2.56
N ALA A 19 -10.38 21.40 -3.60
CA ALA A 19 -9.89 20.26 -4.35
C ALA A 19 -9.15 19.37 -3.35
N CYS A 20 -9.74 18.23 -2.99
CA CYS A 20 -9.04 17.23 -2.20
C CYS A 20 -7.73 16.91 -2.94
N PRO A 21 -6.56 16.95 -2.27
CA PRO A 21 -5.32 16.55 -2.91
C PRO A 21 -5.52 15.14 -3.47
N LYS A 22 -5.22 14.97 -4.76
CA LYS A 22 -5.32 13.67 -5.43
C LYS A 22 -4.35 12.74 -4.70
N SER A 23 -4.88 11.66 -4.15
CA SER A 23 -4.08 10.65 -3.45
C SER A 23 -3.00 10.11 -4.39
N ASP A 24 -1.80 9.87 -3.86
CA ASP A 24 -0.71 9.23 -4.58
C ASP A 24 -0.70 7.71 -4.44
N VAL A 25 -1.76 7.14 -3.85
CA VAL A 25 -1.98 5.68 -3.83
C VAL A 25 -1.79 5.11 -5.23
N GLY A 26 -0.92 4.11 -5.33
CA GLY A 26 -0.61 3.46 -6.61
C GLY A 26 0.44 4.14 -7.47
N ARG A 27 1.08 5.22 -7.00
CA ARG A 27 2.29 5.78 -7.62
C ARG A 27 3.49 4.87 -7.32
N PRO A 28 4.36 4.54 -8.28
CA PRO A 28 5.54 3.74 -8.00
C PRO A 28 6.45 4.35 -6.93
N CYS A 29 7.01 3.51 -6.07
CA CYS A 29 7.94 3.91 -5.02
C CYS A 29 9.11 2.94 -4.89
N ASN A 30 10.12 3.33 -4.11
CA ASN A 30 11.28 2.49 -3.84
C ASN A 30 11.47 2.38 -2.31
N HIS A 31 11.78 1.17 -1.83
CA HIS A 31 11.97 0.87 -0.41
C HIS A 31 13.33 1.34 0.16
N GLY A 32 14.09 2.11 -0.60
CA GLY A 32 15.39 2.65 -0.23
C GLY A 32 16.57 1.89 -0.85
N PRO A 33 17.77 2.50 -0.85
CA PRO A 33 18.95 1.87 -1.42
C PRO A 33 19.36 0.64 -0.61
N GLY A 34 19.50 -0.50 -1.29
CA GLY A 34 20.03 -1.73 -0.70
C GLY A 34 19.04 -2.56 0.12
N PHE A 35 17.76 -2.16 0.18
CA PHE A 35 16.70 -2.99 0.74
C PHE A 35 15.76 -3.43 -0.38
N ILE A 36 15.80 -4.74 -0.68
CA ILE A 36 14.88 -5.39 -1.61
C ILE A 36 14.04 -6.35 -0.78
N PRO A 37 12.77 -6.00 -0.48
CA PRO A 37 11.83 -6.93 0.12
C PRO A 37 11.90 -8.30 -0.56
N GLN A 38 11.97 -9.37 0.23
CA GLN A 38 11.87 -10.76 -0.25
C GLN A 38 10.49 -11.37 0.08
N SER A 39 9.59 -10.55 0.62
CA SER A 39 8.21 -10.86 1.02
C SER A 39 7.51 -9.51 1.22
N GLN A 40 6.24 -9.54 1.64
CA GLN A 40 5.47 -8.34 1.97
C GLN A 40 6.26 -7.38 2.86
N ALA A 41 6.26 -6.10 2.49
CA ALA A 41 7.00 -5.08 3.21
C ALA A 41 6.31 -3.72 3.16
N ILE A 42 6.38 -3.03 4.29
CA ILE A 42 6.02 -1.62 4.43
C ILE A 42 7.28 -0.86 4.82
N THR A 43 7.65 0.14 4.02
CA THR A 43 8.77 1.01 4.33
C THR A 43 8.29 2.42 4.64
N PHE A 44 8.78 2.93 5.77
CA PHE A 44 8.56 4.28 6.23
C PHE A 44 9.88 4.82 6.83
N PRO A 45 10.25 6.09 6.57
CA PRO A 45 9.59 7.04 5.67
C PRO A 45 10.03 6.87 4.20
N ALA A 46 9.07 6.77 3.29
CA ALA A 46 9.27 6.78 1.84
C ALA A 46 9.01 8.18 1.27
N LEU A 47 10.06 9.00 1.15
CA LEU A 47 9.97 10.43 0.82
C LEU A 47 9.32 10.76 -0.54
N THR A 48 9.17 9.77 -1.42
CA THR A 48 8.47 9.91 -2.71
C THR A 48 6.96 9.81 -2.57
N CYS A 49 6.45 9.39 -1.42
CA CYS A 49 5.04 9.20 -1.17
C CYS A 49 4.47 10.28 -0.25
N ASP A 50 3.22 10.69 -0.46
CA ASP A 50 2.60 11.81 0.26
C ASP A 50 2.39 11.45 1.76
N GLN A 51 2.03 10.19 2.04
CA GLN A 51 1.95 9.64 3.40
C GLN A 51 3.24 8.96 3.87
N LEU A 52 4.32 9.06 3.08
CA LEU A 52 5.60 8.43 3.38
C LEU A 52 5.56 6.89 3.49
N LEU A 53 4.55 6.24 2.92
CA LEU A 53 4.38 4.79 2.94
C LEU A 53 4.65 4.20 1.55
N CYS A 54 5.63 3.30 1.47
CA CYS A 54 5.88 2.48 0.28
C CYS A 54 5.59 1.02 0.61
N VAL A 55 4.74 0.39 -0.19
CA VAL A 55 4.22 -0.96 0.07
C VAL A 55 4.56 -1.89 -1.09
N TYR A 56 5.12 -3.04 -0.75
CA TYR A 56 5.15 -4.23 -1.61
C TYR A 56 4.29 -5.30 -0.92
N ALA A 57 3.20 -5.70 -1.57
CA ALA A 57 2.14 -6.49 -0.93
C ALA A 57 2.04 -7.94 -1.43
N GLU A 58 2.81 -8.31 -2.45
CA GLU A 58 2.84 -9.69 -2.91
C GLU A 58 3.55 -10.59 -1.89
N ASP A 59 2.98 -11.77 -1.69
CA ASP A 59 3.60 -12.88 -0.96
C ASP A 59 3.95 -13.98 -1.97
N VAL A 60 5.14 -13.85 -2.55
CA VAL A 60 5.67 -14.79 -3.53
C VAL A 60 6.85 -15.55 -2.93
N GLU A 61 6.79 -16.87 -2.98
CA GLU A 61 7.85 -17.73 -2.49
C GLU A 61 8.81 -18.08 -3.64
N ALA A 62 10.09 -17.79 -3.45
CA ALA A 62 11.11 -18.15 -4.44
C ALA A 62 11.30 -19.67 -4.51
N PRO A 63 11.58 -20.23 -5.70
CA PRO A 63 11.93 -21.65 -5.82
C PRO A 63 13.09 -22.03 -4.91
N ALA A 64 12.98 -23.18 -4.24
CA ALA A 64 13.99 -23.67 -3.31
C ALA A 64 15.16 -24.37 -4.02
N GLU A 65 14.96 -24.76 -5.28
CA GLU A 65 15.95 -25.42 -6.11
C GLU A 65 17.14 -24.51 -6.41
N PRO A 66 18.37 -25.07 -6.44
CA PRO A 66 19.54 -24.29 -6.83
C PRO A 66 19.44 -23.91 -8.30
N CYS A 67 19.96 -22.73 -8.63
CA CYS A 67 19.93 -22.18 -9.98
C CYS A 67 21.33 -21.91 -10.52
N SER A 68 21.45 -21.85 -11.84
CA SER A 68 22.63 -21.35 -12.55
C SER A 68 22.35 -20.10 -13.40
N ALA A 69 21.09 -19.82 -13.69
CA ALA A 69 20.62 -18.67 -14.46
C ALA A 69 19.18 -18.28 -14.08
N ASP A 70 18.79 -17.04 -14.35
CA ASP A 70 17.45 -16.51 -14.03
C ASP A 70 16.32 -17.34 -14.64
N ALA A 71 16.54 -17.92 -15.83
CA ALA A 71 15.56 -18.77 -16.50
C ALA A 71 15.20 -20.04 -15.71
N GLU A 72 16.04 -20.49 -14.77
CA GLU A 72 15.75 -21.64 -13.91
C GLU A 72 14.88 -21.24 -12.71
N CYS A 73 14.91 -19.96 -12.31
CA CYS A 73 14.10 -19.41 -11.23
C CYS A 73 12.70 -19.00 -11.67
N ASN A 74 12.46 -18.92 -12.98
CA ASN A 74 11.20 -18.43 -13.53
C ASN A 74 10.53 -19.50 -14.39
N GLY A 75 9.22 -19.61 -14.28
CA GLY A 75 8.40 -20.43 -15.17
C GLY A 75 8.15 -19.75 -16.52
N ALA A 76 7.05 -20.12 -17.18
CA ALA A 76 6.61 -19.47 -18.42
C ALA A 76 5.94 -18.08 -18.23
N GLY A 77 6.02 -17.53 -17.02
CA GLY A 77 5.37 -16.29 -16.62
C GLY A 77 6.28 -15.06 -16.75
N GLU A 78 5.90 -13.99 -16.05
CA GLU A 78 6.76 -12.82 -15.87
C GLU A 78 8.05 -13.20 -15.12
N ALA A 79 9.14 -12.50 -15.42
CA ALA A 79 10.41 -12.69 -14.72
C ALA A 79 10.34 -12.00 -13.35
N GLN A 80 10.09 -12.78 -12.30
CA GLN A 80 9.93 -12.31 -10.93
C GLN A 80 11.21 -12.50 -10.11
N PHE A 81 11.98 -13.54 -10.44
CA PHE A 81 13.15 -13.98 -9.68
C PHE A 81 14.42 -13.86 -10.52
N ARG A 82 15.56 -13.74 -9.85
CA ARG A 82 16.89 -13.87 -10.48
C ARG A 82 17.72 -14.91 -9.73
N CYS A 83 18.70 -15.48 -10.43
CA CYS A 83 19.64 -16.38 -9.82
C CYS A 83 20.81 -15.62 -9.21
N GLU A 84 20.91 -15.64 -7.87
CA GLU A 84 21.98 -14.98 -7.14
C GLU A 84 22.72 -15.98 -6.26
N GLN A 85 24.03 -16.17 -6.53
CA GLN A 85 24.89 -17.08 -5.77
C GLN A 85 24.36 -18.52 -5.68
N GLY A 86 23.63 -18.97 -6.70
CA GLY A 86 23.06 -20.31 -6.78
C GLY A 86 21.70 -20.47 -6.12
N ALA A 87 21.09 -19.39 -5.65
CA ALA A 87 19.73 -19.37 -5.09
C ALA A 87 18.82 -18.43 -5.88
N CYS A 88 17.55 -18.79 -6.01
CA CYS A 88 16.55 -17.91 -6.56
C CYS A 88 16.17 -16.87 -5.51
N VAL A 89 16.31 -15.60 -5.87
CA VAL A 89 15.93 -14.45 -5.04
C VAL A 89 14.98 -13.56 -5.82
N LEU A 90 14.14 -12.82 -5.10
CA LEU A 90 13.19 -11.91 -5.73
C LEU A 90 13.93 -10.78 -6.44
N ASP A 91 13.56 -10.51 -7.69
CA ASP A 91 14.24 -9.52 -8.50
C ASP A 91 13.91 -8.09 -8.06
N GLN A 92 14.91 -7.20 -8.13
CA GLN A 92 14.75 -5.82 -7.69
C GLN A 92 13.85 -5.03 -8.62
N GLU A 93 13.99 -5.20 -9.94
CA GLU A 93 13.18 -4.51 -10.91
C GLU A 93 11.73 -4.96 -10.80
N TYR A 94 11.51 -6.26 -10.57
CA TYR A 94 10.20 -6.80 -10.26
C TYR A 94 9.60 -6.18 -9.00
N VAL A 95 10.31 -6.19 -7.87
CA VAL A 95 9.80 -5.58 -6.63
C VAL A 95 9.46 -4.11 -6.85
N MET A 96 10.34 -3.35 -7.49
CA MET A 96 10.12 -1.93 -7.77
C MET A 96 8.94 -1.66 -8.70
N SER A 97 8.63 -2.56 -9.63
CA SER A 97 7.47 -2.40 -10.53
C SER A 97 6.14 -2.64 -9.81
N ARG A 98 6.18 -3.38 -8.70
CA ARG A 98 5.01 -3.72 -7.86
C ARG A 98 4.93 -2.88 -6.57
N SER A 99 6.01 -2.19 -6.20
CA SER A 99 6.04 -1.29 -5.04
C SER A 99 5.28 0.01 -5.31
N MET A 100 4.27 0.28 -4.49
CA MET A 100 3.38 1.42 -4.65
C MET A 100 3.28 2.28 -3.39
N CYS A 101 3.16 3.60 -3.59
CA CYS A 101 2.77 4.52 -2.55
C CYS A 101 1.40 4.12 -2.00
N SER A 102 1.25 4.23 -0.69
CA SER A 102 0.05 3.84 0.05
C SER A 102 -0.35 4.92 1.05
N GLN A 103 -1.50 4.73 1.68
CA GLN A 103 -2.01 5.54 2.79
C GLN A 103 -2.77 4.64 3.76
N SER A 104 -2.91 5.09 5.01
CA SER A 104 -3.87 4.49 5.94
C SER A 104 -5.30 4.70 5.47
N CYS A 105 -6.18 3.77 5.80
CA CYS A 105 -7.59 3.80 5.41
C CYS A 105 -8.46 3.10 6.46
N GLU A 106 -9.75 3.42 6.48
CA GLU A 106 -10.77 2.66 7.23
C GLU A 106 -11.68 1.83 6.30
N SER A 107 -11.77 2.24 5.02
CA SER A 107 -12.64 1.65 4.00
C SER A 107 -12.03 1.68 2.59
N ASP A 108 -12.52 0.82 1.70
CA ASP A 108 -12.08 0.78 0.29
C ASP A 108 -12.33 2.09 -0.46
N ASP A 109 -13.33 2.89 -0.05
CA ASP A 109 -13.65 4.17 -0.67
C ASP A 109 -12.51 5.20 -0.53
N GLU A 110 -11.72 5.12 0.55
CA GLU A 110 -10.57 5.99 0.76
C GLU A 110 -9.38 5.66 -0.15
N CYS A 111 -9.39 4.47 -0.74
CA CYS A 111 -8.36 4.01 -1.68
C CYS A 111 -8.71 4.33 -3.14
N GLN A 112 -9.86 4.95 -3.38
CA GLN A 112 -10.28 5.39 -4.72
C GLN A 112 -9.60 6.70 -5.12
N GLY A 113 -9.44 6.90 -6.43
CA GLY A 113 -8.95 8.17 -6.98
C GLY A 113 -7.43 8.35 -6.99
N GLY A 114 -6.67 7.27 -6.75
CA GLY A 114 -5.20 7.22 -6.81
C GLY A 114 -4.60 7.51 -8.19
N ALA A 115 -3.33 7.16 -8.36
CA ALA A 115 -2.58 7.35 -9.59
C ALA A 115 -3.27 6.68 -10.79
N GLU A 116 -3.36 7.41 -11.90
CA GLU A 116 -4.01 6.91 -13.12
C GLU A 116 -3.12 5.91 -13.89
N ASP A 117 -1.80 6.01 -13.72
CA ASP A 117 -0.79 5.16 -14.36
C ASP A 117 -0.25 4.11 -13.37
N THR A 118 -1.15 3.32 -12.77
CA THR A 118 -0.78 2.25 -11.84
C THR A 118 -0.72 0.89 -12.54
N ALA A 119 0.15 -0.01 -12.08
CA ALA A 119 0.18 -1.41 -12.50
C ALA A 119 -0.99 -2.24 -11.92
N CYS A 120 -1.77 -1.64 -11.02
CA CYS A 120 -2.89 -2.29 -10.36
C CYS A 120 -4.19 -2.25 -11.19
N SER A 121 -4.50 -3.36 -11.86
CA SER A 121 -5.65 -3.50 -12.75
C SER A 121 -6.99 -3.60 -12.02
N ARG A 122 -7.02 -4.23 -10.84
CA ARG A 122 -8.26 -4.34 -10.03
C ARG A 122 -8.50 -3.16 -9.09
N GLY A 123 -7.60 -2.17 -9.08
CA GLY A 123 -7.65 -1.03 -8.17
C GLY A 123 -7.17 -1.36 -6.75
N PHE A 124 -7.36 -0.43 -5.83
CA PHE A 124 -6.86 -0.52 -4.47
C PHE A 124 -7.96 -0.84 -3.47
N VAL A 125 -7.65 -1.67 -2.48
CA VAL A 125 -8.53 -2.05 -1.38
C VAL A 125 -7.88 -1.71 -0.05
N CYS A 126 -8.71 -1.51 0.97
CA CYS A 126 -8.26 -1.20 2.31
C CYS A 126 -8.04 -2.50 3.11
N ALA A 127 -6.78 -2.90 3.27
CA ALA A 127 -6.42 -4.19 3.84
C ALA A 127 -5.24 -4.11 4.80
N ARG A 128 -5.16 -5.12 5.69
CA ARG A 128 -3.98 -5.39 6.52
C ARG A 128 -3.09 -6.38 5.78
N ILE A 129 -1.79 -6.09 5.70
CA ILE A 129 -0.81 -6.96 5.02
C ILE A 129 0.35 -7.41 5.90
N GLN A 130 0.49 -6.89 7.12
CA GLN A 130 1.50 -7.40 8.06
C GLN A 130 0.96 -7.46 9.49
N GLY A 131 1.28 -8.57 10.16
CA GLY A 131 1.02 -8.80 11.59
C GLY A 131 2.21 -8.50 12.50
N LEU A 132 3.24 -7.83 11.98
CA LEU A 132 4.44 -7.45 12.73
C LEU A 132 4.99 -6.10 12.24
N GLY A 133 5.93 -5.53 12.98
CA GLY A 133 6.57 -4.24 12.62
C GLY A 133 5.88 -3.02 13.22
N ASP A 134 6.15 -1.84 12.64
CA ASP A 134 5.63 -0.55 13.11
C ASP A 134 4.23 -0.26 12.54
N HIS A 135 3.96 -0.69 11.30
CA HIS A 135 2.63 -0.60 10.66
C HIS A 135 1.81 -1.87 10.89
N CYS A 136 1.90 -2.41 12.08
CA CYS A 136 1.34 -3.70 12.40
C CYS A 136 -0.18 -3.60 12.60
N CYS A 137 -0.95 -4.50 11.96
CA CYS A 137 -2.42 -4.43 11.96
C CYS A 137 -3.02 -3.12 11.42
N GLU A 138 -2.21 -2.26 10.80
CA GLU A 138 -2.69 -1.05 10.15
C GLU A 138 -3.38 -1.43 8.83
N LYS A 139 -4.53 -0.82 8.59
CA LYS A 139 -5.22 -0.90 7.31
C LYS A 139 -4.61 0.13 6.37
N LEU A 140 -4.12 -0.36 5.23
CA LEU A 140 -3.50 0.45 4.19
C LEU A 140 -4.20 0.23 2.86
N CYS A 141 -4.11 1.21 1.97
CA CYS A 141 -4.52 1.05 0.57
C CYS A 141 -3.52 0.19 -0.18
N VAL A 142 -3.94 -1.01 -0.57
CA VAL A 142 -3.10 -2.03 -1.17
C VAL A 142 -3.63 -2.41 -2.54
N CYS A 143 -2.75 -2.68 -3.49
CA CYS A 143 -3.15 -3.14 -4.81
C CYS A 143 -3.90 -4.48 -4.68
N ALA A 144 -5.13 -4.53 -5.16
CA ALA A 144 -5.97 -5.72 -5.02
C ALA A 144 -5.37 -6.92 -5.75
N ASP A 145 -4.63 -6.70 -6.84
CA ASP A 145 -3.93 -7.73 -7.64
C ASP A 145 -2.86 -8.48 -6.86
N ASP A 146 -2.25 -7.80 -5.90
CA ASP A 146 -1.06 -8.26 -5.17
C ASP A 146 -1.45 -8.95 -3.87
N LEU A 147 -2.71 -8.78 -3.44
CA LEU A 147 -3.19 -9.22 -2.14
C LEU A 147 -3.56 -10.71 -2.16
N ASP A 148 -2.89 -11.51 -1.34
CA ASP A 148 -3.40 -12.82 -0.93
C ASP A 148 -4.61 -12.61 0.01
N VAL A 149 -5.81 -12.77 -0.56
CA VAL A 149 -7.09 -12.58 0.13
C VAL A 149 -7.24 -13.50 1.34
N ALA A 150 -6.70 -14.72 1.30
CA ALA A 150 -6.79 -15.67 2.41
C ALA A 150 -5.92 -15.21 3.58
N THR A 151 -4.69 -14.81 3.29
CA THR A 151 -3.76 -14.26 4.29
C THR A 151 -4.28 -12.94 4.88
N ALA A 152 -4.75 -12.03 4.04
CA ALA A 152 -5.34 -10.75 4.47
C ALA A 152 -6.57 -10.96 5.36
N SER A 153 -7.47 -11.88 5.01
CA SER A 153 -8.67 -12.18 5.80
C SER A 153 -8.34 -12.79 7.16
N ARG A 154 -7.34 -13.67 7.20
CA ARG A 154 -6.82 -14.23 8.46
C ARG A 154 -6.26 -13.13 9.34
N LEU A 155 -5.41 -12.27 8.78
CA LEU A 155 -4.79 -11.17 9.51
C LEU A 155 -5.83 -10.17 10.03
N GLU A 156 -6.87 -9.87 9.25
CA GLU A 156 -8.00 -9.05 9.69
C GLU A 156 -8.69 -9.64 10.92
N THR A 157 -8.88 -10.96 10.94
CA THR A 157 -9.50 -11.66 12.07
C THR A 157 -8.61 -11.64 13.30
N GLU A 158 -7.32 -11.94 13.14
CA GLU A 158 -6.35 -11.95 14.24
C GLU A 158 -6.16 -10.57 14.86
N CYS A 159 -6.01 -9.54 14.03
CA CYS A 159 -5.86 -8.16 14.47
C CYS A 159 -7.12 -7.62 15.16
N SER A 160 -8.31 -7.96 14.68
CA SER A 160 -9.58 -7.54 15.31
C SER A 160 -9.90 -8.27 16.60
N ALA A 161 -9.18 -9.37 16.89
CA ALA A 161 -9.33 -10.18 18.09
C ALA A 161 -8.15 -10.01 19.06
N ASP A 162 -7.26 -9.04 18.83
CA ASP A 162 -6.03 -8.79 19.58
C ASP A 162 -5.11 -10.03 19.69
N ALA A 163 -5.20 -10.92 18.70
CA ALA A 163 -4.52 -12.21 18.66
C ALA A 163 -3.33 -12.24 17.68
N ALA A 164 -3.06 -11.13 16.98
CA ALA A 164 -1.93 -11.02 16.05
C ALA A 164 -0.59 -11.08 16.80
N VAL A 165 0.09 -12.22 16.66
CA VAL A 165 1.34 -12.55 17.37
C VAL A 165 2.43 -11.53 17.04
N GLY A 166 3.00 -10.92 18.08
CA GLY A 166 4.07 -9.92 17.94
C GLY A 166 3.58 -8.49 17.64
N CYS A 167 2.30 -8.33 17.32
CA CYS A 167 1.66 -7.03 17.14
C CYS A 167 1.11 -6.49 18.46
N CYS A 168 0.13 -7.22 18.99
CA CYS A 168 -0.69 -6.79 20.11
C CYS A 168 -0.06 -7.17 21.47
N ASP A 169 1.05 -7.91 21.43
CA ASP A 169 1.89 -8.22 22.59
C ASP A 169 2.84 -7.07 22.96
N LYS A 170 2.98 -6.02 22.12
CA LYS A 170 3.90 -4.91 22.34
C LYS A 170 3.40 -3.94 23.41
N SER A 171 4.35 -3.32 24.12
CA SER A 171 4.10 -2.22 25.07
C SER A 171 4.86 -0.96 24.60
N PRO A 172 4.18 0.18 24.35
CA PRO A 172 2.74 0.40 24.48
C PRO A 172 1.93 -0.41 23.46
N HIS A 173 0.70 -0.77 23.84
CA HIS A 173 -0.22 -1.52 22.99
C HIS A 173 -0.60 -0.66 21.77
N PRO A 174 -0.38 -1.12 20.53
CA PRO A 174 -0.72 -0.32 19.34
C PRO A 174 -2.21 0.00 19.29
N ASP A 175 -2.58 1.23 18.89
CA ASP A 175 -3.99 1.59 18.72
C ASP A 175 -4.67 0.74 17.62
N ALA A 176 -3.90 0.22 16.66
CA ALA A 176 -4.35 -0.70 15.62
C ALA A 176 -4.82 -2.08 16.15
N CYS A 177 -4.50 -2.40 17.41
CA CYS A 177 -4.93 -3.59 18.16
C CYS A 177 -5.97 -3.25 19.23
N ARG A 178 -6.71 -2.14 19.12
CA ARG A 178 -7.76 -1.81 20.09
C ARG A 178 -9.13 -2.09 19.45
N PRO A 179 -10.02 -2.86 20.12
CA PRO A 179 -11.31 -3.28 19.58
C PRO A 179 -12.34 -2.16 19.50
#